data_AF-A0A0C9U068-F1
#
_entry.id   AF-A0A0C9U068-F1
#
_cell.length_a   1.000
_cell.length_b   1.000
_cell.length_c   1.000
_cell.angle_alpha   90.00
_cell.angle_beta   90.00
_cell.angle_gamma   90.00
#
_symmetry.space_group_name_H-M   'P 1'
#
loop_
_entity.id
_entity.type
_entity.pdbx_description
1 polymer ?
#
loop_
_entity_poly.entity_id
_entity_poly.type
_entity_poly.pdbx_seq_one_letter_code
_entity_poly.pdbx_strand_id
1 'polypeptide(L)'
;MQPCTLELVGGQVISQPYIDMTIAMMRAFVTDIQREASENIYHIKRGVYRNPSEYAIESDASSATDPLAMAAITSTTCTIENIGRSSLQGDARFAKEVLEPMGCTVVQTETETIVLVRV
;
A
#
# COMPACT_ATOMS: atom_id res chain seq x y z
N MET A 1 -18.97 -4.12 -26.96
CA MET A 1 -18.02 -3.76 -25.88
C MET A 1 -17.80 -5.01 -25.04
N GLN A 2 -16.63 -5.66 -25.17
CA GLN A 2 -16.29 -6.96 -24.55
C GLN A 2 -15.60 -6.78 -23.18
N PRO A 3 -15.68 -7.78 -22.28
CA PRO A 3 -14.81 -7.85 -21.09
C PRO A 3 -13.34 -7.86 -21.49
N CYS A 4 -12.47 -7.37 -20.60
CA CYS A 4 -11.03 -7.30 -20.84
C CYS A 4 -10.31 -8.36 -19.98
N THR A 5 -9.46 -9.15 -20.63
CA THR A 5 -8.53 -10.06 -19.96
C THR A 5 -7.12 -9.53 -20.21
N LEU A 6 -6.39 -9.23 -19.14
CA LEU A 6 -5.00 -8.80 -19.19
C LEU A 6 -4.11 -9.96 -18.72
N GLU A 7 -3.22 -10.41 -19.58
CA GLU A 7 -2.23 -11.44 -19.27
C GLU A 7 -0.83 -10.82 -19.26
N LEU A 8 -0.09 -11.01 -18.16
CA LEU A 8 1.30 -10.62 -18.05
C LEU A 8 2.18 -11.85 -18.34
N VAL A 9 2.75 -11.88 -19.55
CA VAL A 9 3.65 -12.94 -19.97
C VAL A 9 5.04 -12.78 -19.36
N GLY A 10 5.71 -13.89 -19.08
CA GLY A 10 7.06 -13.92 -18.49
C GLY A 10 7.09 -14.51 -17.08
N GLY A 11 8.14 -14.19 -16.34
CA GLY A 11 8.36 -14.70 -14.98
C GLY A 11 7.71 -13.83 -13.90
N GLN A 12 8.47 -13.58 -12.83
CA GLN A 12 8.00 -12.78 -11.70
C GLN A 12 7.61 -11.35 -12.13
N VAL A 13 6.41 -10.92 -11.73
CA VAL A 13 5.90 -9.58 -12.00
C VAL A 13 6.52 -8.60 -11.00
N ILE A 14 7.49 -7.80 -11.46
CA ILE A 14 8.21 -6.83 -10.61
C ILE A 14 7.27 -5.73 -10.09
N SER A 15 6.30 -5.33 -10.91
CA SER A 15 5.34 -4.27 -10.59
C SER A 15 4.13 -4.75 -9.78
N GLN A 16 4.15 -5.96 -9.21
CA GLN A 16 3.00 -6.53 -8.50
C GLN A 16 2.42 -5.60 -7.41
N PRO A 17 3.22 -4.91 -6.57
CA PRO A 17 2.68 -3.99 -5.58
C PRO A 17 1.88 -2.84 -6.21
N TYR A 18 2.31 -2.33 -7.36
CA TYR A 18 1.62 -1.26 -8.09
C TYR A 18 0.33 -1.75 -8.75
N ILE A 19 0.31 -3.01 -9.21
CA ILE A 19 -0.90 -3.64 -9.76
C ILE A 19 -1.92 -3.85 -8.64
N ASP A 20 -1.49 -4.36 -7.48
CA ASP A 20 -2.36 -4.59 -6.33
C ASP A 20 -2.95 -3.26 -5.82
N MET A 21 -2.14 -2.20 -5.75
CA MET A 21 -2.60 -0.85 -5.46
C MET A 21 -3.66 -0.38 -6.46
N THR A 22 -3.40 -0.53 -7.76
CA THR A 22 -4.35 -0.11 -8.80
C THR A 22 -5.68 -0.88 -8.70
N ILE A 23 -5.64 -2.18 -8.45
CA ILE A 23 -6.84 -3.01 -8.28
C ILE A 23 -7.63 -2.59 -7.04
N ALA A 24 -6.95 -2.32 -5.92
CA ALA A 24 -7.59 -1.85 -4.70
C ALA A 24 -8.28 -0.48 -4.92
N MET A 25 -7.63 0.44 -5.61
CA MET A 25 -8.23 1.72 -6.02
C MET A 25 -9.45 1.50 -6.92
N MET A 26 -9.35 0.65 -7.95
CA MET A 26 -10.47 0.36 -8.84
C MET A 26 -11.69 -0.22 -8.08
N ARG A 27 -11.44 -1.05 -7.06
CA ARG A 27 -12.48 -1.59 -6.17
C ARG A 27 -13.15 -0.51 -5.32
N ALA A 28 -12.40 0.47 -4.83
CA ALA A 28 -12.95 1.61 -4.10
C ALA A 28 -13.94 2.43 -4.95
N PHE A 29 -13.80 2.38 -6.28
CA PHE A 29 -14.70 3.00 -7.25
C PHE A 29 -15.72 2.01 -7.86
N VAL A 30 -16.01 0.91 -7.15
CA VAL A 30 -17.06 -0.09 -7.44
C VAL A 30 -16.80 -0.92 -8.72
N THR A 31 -15.54 -1.10 -9.09
CA THR A 31 -15.15 -2.01 -10.19
C THR A 31 -14.67 -3.35 -9.64
N ASP A 32 -15.11 -4.44 -10.28
CA ASP A 32 -14.74 -5.81 -9.89
C ASP A 32 -13.67 -6.37 -10.85
N ILE A 33 -12.52 -6.72 -10.26
CA ILE A 33 -11.38 -7.31 -10.95
C ILE A 33 -10.99 -8.57 -10.20
N GLN A 34 -10.92 -9.67 -10.95
CA GLN A 34 -10.53 -10.97 -10.44
C GLN A 34 -9.15 -11.31 -10.98
N ARG A 35 -8.24 -11.67 -10.07
CA ARG A 35 -6.91 -12.18 -10.42
C ARG A 35 -6.95 -13.69 -10.32
N GLU A 36 -6.51 -14.38 -11.37
CA GLU A 36 -6.15 -15.78 -11.25
C GLU A 36 -4.80 -15.86 -10.54
N ALA A 37 -4.71 -16.55 -9.40
CA ALA A 37 -3.50 -16.49 -8.58
C ALA A 37 -2.33 -17.28 -9.20
N SER A 38 -2.63 -18.33 -9.98
CA SER A 38 -1.67 -19.26 -10.58
C SER A 38 -1.10 -18.79 -11.92
N GLU A 39 -1.79 -17.89 -12.59
CA GLU A 39 -1.47 -17.40 -13.93
C GLU A 39 -1.58 -15.89 -13.83
N ASN A 40 -0.59 -15.09 -14.28
CA ASN A 40 -0.63 -13.63 -14.11
C ASN A 40 -1.70 -12.96 -15.00
N ILE A 41 -2.95 -13.37 -14.82
CA ILE A 41 -4.13 -13.11 -15.63
C ILE A 41 -5.13 -12.38 -14.75
N TYR A 42 -5.62 -11.26 -15.29
CA TYR A 42 -6.56 -10.37 -14.63
C TYR A 42 -7.82 -10.24 -15.49
N HIS A 43 -8.94 -10.65 -14.92
CA HIS A 43 -10.26 -10.53 -15.53
C HIS A 43 -10.94 -9.26 -15.04
N ILE A 44 -11.12 -8.33 -15.95
CA ILE A 44 -11.66 -7.00 -15.66
C ILE A 44 -13.10 -6.98 -16.15
N LYS A 45 -14.06 -6.93 -15.21
CA LYS A 45 -15.46 -6.80 -15.57
C LYS A 45 -15.71 -5.43 -16.18
N ARG A 46 -16.57 -5.42 -17.19
CA ARG A 46 -17.06 -4.17 -17.77
C ARG A 46 -17.94 -3.45 -16.75
N GLY A 47 -17.67 -2.17 -16.53
CA GLY A 47 -18.44 -1.34 -15.62
C GLY A 47 -18.19 0.15 -15.86
N VAL A 48 -18.82 0.98 -15.04
CA VAL A 48 -18.55 2.42 -14.94
C VAL A 48 -18.14 2.68 -13.52
N TYR A 49 -17.01 3.37 -13.33
CA TYR A 49 -16.58 3.78 -12.01
C TYR A 49 -17.62 4.66 -11.34
N ARG A 50 -17.86 4.42 -10.06
CA ARG A 50 -18.70 5.26 -9.23
C ARG A 50 -17.82 6.03 -8.28
N ASN A 51 -17.92 7.35 -8.32
CA ASN A 51 -17.15 8.21 -7.43
C ASN A 51 -17.65 8.02 -6.00
N PRO A 52 -16.75 7.75 -5.04
CA PRO A 52 -17.09 7.89 -3.63
C PRO A 52 -17.33 9.39 -3.32
N SER A 53 -18.03 9.68 -2.21
CA SER A 53 -18.22 11.06 -1.76
C SER A 53 -16.90 11.72 -1.33
N GLU A 54 -15.95 10.92 -0.88
CA GLU A 54 -14.62 11.32 -0.44
C GLU A 54 -13.64 10.18 -0.73
N TYR A 55 -12.41 10.53 -1.10
CA TYR A 55 -11.32 9.57 -1.27
C TYR A 55 -10.02 10.20 -0.80
N ALA A 56 -9.51 9.77 0.35
CA ALA A 56 -8.26 10.26 0.89
C ALA A 56 -7.07 9.68 0.11
N ILE A 57 -6.16 10.55 -0.32
CA ILE A 57 -4.89 10.14 -0.92
C ILE A 57 -3.86 9.99 0.21
N GLU A 58 -3.24 8.83 0.29
CA GLU A 58 -2.14 8.57 1.22
C GLU A 58 -0.96 9.51 0.93
N SER A 59 -0.19 9.83 1.96
CA SER A 59 1.12 10.46 1.74
C SER A 59 2.05 9.49 1.00
N ASP A 60 3.06 10.02 0.32
CA ASP A 60 4.06 9.18 -0.35
C ASP A 60 4.84 8.34 0.68
N ALA A 61 4.68 7.02 0.63
CA ALA A 61 5.25 6.10 1.60
C ALA A 61 6.77 6.03 1.50
N SER A 62 7.34 6.22 0.31
CA SER A 62 8.78 6.29 0.10
C SER A 62 9.37 7.52 0.83
N SER A 63 8.76 8.69 0.65
CA SER A 63 9.17 9.93 1.31
C SER A 63 8.90 9.91 2.82
N ALA A 64 7.87 9.18 3.26
CA ALA A 64 7.59 8.99 4.69
C ALA A 64 8.67 8.17 5.40
N THR A 65 9.52 7.42 4.68
CA THR A 65 10.62 6.68 5.30
C THR A 65 11.64 7.60 5.96
N ASP A 66 11.89 8.78 5.40
CA ASP A 66 12.88 9.75 5.91
C ASP A 66 12.56 10.25 7.33
N PRO A 67 11.37 10.83 7.62
CA PRO A 67 11.03 11.27 8.97
C PRO A 67 10.92 10.09 9.96
N LEU A 68 10.47 8.91 9.53
CA LEU A 68 10.43 7.72 10.37
C LEU A 68 11.84 7.23 10.74
N ALA A 69 12.76 7.20 9.79
CA ALA A 69 14.16 6.85 10.02
C ALA A 69 14.87 7.90 10.89
N MET A 70 14.53 9.18 10.72
CA MET A 70 15.05 10.24 11.58
C MET A 70 14.62 10.05 13.03
N ALA A 71 13.37 9.66 13.28
CA ALA A 71 12.93 9.32 14.64
C ALA A 71 13.66 8.10 15.20
N ALA A 72 13.84 7.07 14.37
CA ALA A 72 14.57 5.86 14.74
C ALA A 72 16.02 6.15 15.17
N ILE A 73 16.77 6.95 14.40
CA ILE A 73 18.19 7.21 14.66
C ILE A 73 18.43 8.23 15.79
N THR A 74 17.49 9.15 16.03
CA THR A 74 17.59 10.19 17.06
C THR A 74 16.97 9.79 18.39
N SER A 75 16.44 8.57 18.49
CA SER A 75 15.66 8.10 19.63
C SER A 75 14.47 9.01 19.98
N THR A 76 13.79 9.53 18.96
CA THR A 76 12.58 10.35 19.13
C THR A 76 11.34 9.61 18.64
N THR A 77 10.19 10.29 18.63
CA THR A 77 8.92 9.73 18.17
C THR A 77 8.47 10.47 16.91
N CYS A 78 7.96 9.71 15.93
CA CYS A 78 7.32 10.26 14.74
C CYS A 78 6.02 9.52 14.44
N THR A 79 5.02 10.28 14.01
CA THR A 79 3.70 9.81 13.61
C THR A 79 3.43 10.23 12.17
N ILE A 80 2.93 9.30 11.37
CA ILE A 80 2.38 9.54 10.03
C ILE A 80 0.89 9.21 10.08
N GLU A 81 0.03 10.22 9.94
CA GLU A 81 -1.41 10.14 10.22
C GLU A 81 -2.27 9.48 9.12
N ASN A 82 -1.74 9.37 7.88
CA ASN A 82 -2.47 8.86 6.72
C ASN A 82 -1.75 7.71 5.98
N ILE A 83 -0.83 7.03 6.67
CA ILE A 83 -0.23 5.77 6.24
C ILE A 83 -0.31 4.80 7.42
N GLY A 84 -1.11 3.74 7.30
CA GLY A 84 -1.23 2.70 8.32
C GLY A 84 -1.14 1.29 7.73
N ARG A 85 -1.61 0.30 8.49
CA ARG A 85 -1.51 -1.12 8.07
C ARG A 85 -2.33 -1.45 6.81
N SER A 86 -3.33 -0.64 6.46
CA SER A 86 -4.12 -0.81 5.24
C SER A 86 -3.58 -0.05 4.04
N SER A 87 -2.39 0.57 4.16
CA SER A 87 -1.73 1.29 3.08
C SER A 87 -1.61 0.43 1.83
N LEU A 88 -1.96 1.01 0.67
CA LEU A 88 -1.81 0.33 -0.62
C LEU A 88 -0.36 0.35 -1.13
N GLN A 89 0.46 1.25 -0.58
CA GLN A 89 1.84 1.43 -0.99
C GLN A 89 2.73 0.36 -0.37
N GLY A 90 3.58 -0.26 -1.20
CA GLY A 90 4.52 -1.29 -0.76
C GLY A 90 5.53 -0.78 0.28
N ASP A 91 5.97 0.47 0.13
CA ASP A 91 6.99 1.10 0.97
C ASP A 91 6.50 1.39 2.39
N ALA A 92 5.17 1.42 2.62
CA ALA A 92 4.61 1.56 3.97
C ALA A 92 4.99 0.41 4.91
N ARG A 93 5.45 -0.71 4.35
CA ARG A 93 5.98 -1.84 5.12
C ARG A 93 7.33 -1.53 5.77
N PHE A 94 8.03 -0.45 5.37
CA PHE A 94 9.32 -0.04 5.95
C PHE A 94 9.30 0.03 7.48
N ALA A 95 8.24 0.60 8.08
CA ALA A 95 8.14 0.70 9.53
C ALA A 95 8.15 -0.69 10.21
N LYS A 96 7.37 -1.64 9.71
CA LYS A 96 7.24 -2.98 10.31
C LYS A 96 8.33 -3.96 9.89
N GLU A 97 8.76 -3.92 8.64
CA GLU A 97 9.71 -4.89 8.09
C GLU A 97 11.17 -4.45 8.25
N VAL A 98 11.43 -3.17 8.55
CA VAL A 98 12.79 -2.63 8.72
C VAL A 98 12.99 -2.02 10.11
N LEU A 99 12.22 -0.99 10.48
CA LEU A 99 12.47 -0.26 11.74
C LEU A 99 12.17 -1.08 12.99
N GLU A 100 11.10 -1.88 12.98
CA GLU A 100 10.74 -2.76 14.10
C GLU A 100 11.82 -3.84 14.36
N PRO A 101 12.32 -4.58 13.35
CA PRO A 101 13.50 -5.46 13.52
C PRO A 101 14.78 -4.75 13.97
N MET A 102 14.93 -3.45 13.65
CA MET A 102 16.05 -2.63 14.12
C MET A 102 15.92 -2.21 15.60
N GLY A 103 14.83 -2.58 16.28
CA GLY A 103 14.62 -2.33 17.71
C GLY A 103 13.66 -1.17 18.02
N CYS A 104 13.08 -0.54 17.01
CA CYS A 104 12.02 0.45 17.24
C CYS A 104 10.73 -0.24 17.70
N THR A 105 9.96 0.41 18.57
CA THR A 105 8.57 0.02 18.83
C THR A 105 7.68 0.66 17.76
N VAL A 106 6.97 -0.15 16.97
CA VAL A 106 6.12 0.35 15.89
C VAL A 106 4.65 0.05 16.17
N VAL A 107 3.83 1.10 16.24
CA VAL A 107 2.38 1.00 16.44
C VAL A 107 1.68 1.44 15.17
N GLN A 108 0.79 0.61 14.63
CA GLN A 108 0.01 0.94 13.44
C GLN A 108 -1.48 0.76 13.69
N THR A 109 -2.25 1.78 13.33
CA THR A 109 -3.71 1.66 13.15
C THR A 109 -4.00 1.28 11.69
N GLU A 110 -5.25 1.39 11.25
CA GLU A 110 -5.57 1.22 9.83
C GLU A 110 -4.91 2.30 8.97
N THR A 111 -4.93 3.53 9.45
CA THR A 111 -4.53 4.71 8.66
C THR A 111 -3.30 5.43 9.22
N GLU A 112 -2.78 5.03 10.38
CA GLU A 112 -1.68 5.73 11.05
C GLU A 112 -0.52 4.79 11.38
N THR A 113 0.70 5.33 11.33
CA THR A 113 1.94 4.65 11.73
C THR A 113 2.72 5.52 12.71
N ILE A 114 3.09 4.95 13.85
CA ILE A 114 3.86 5.60 14.91
C ILE A 114 5.13 4.78 15.15
N VAL A 115 6.29 5.44 15.12
CA VAL A 115 7.59 4.88 15.50
C VAL A 115 8.03 5.50 16.81
N LEU A 116 8.30 4.64 17.79
CA LEU A 116 8.73 4.99 19.14
C LEU A 116 10.09 4.32 19.39
N VAL A 117 11.07 5.09 19.85
CA VAL A 117 12.36 4.53 20.31
C VAL A 117 12.41 4.66 21.83
N ARG A 118 12.59 3.53 22.52
CA ARG A 118 12.79 3.54 23.98
C ARG A 118 14.24 3.97 24.26
N VAL A 119 14.40 4.98 25.11
CA VAL A 119 15.69 5.40 25.70
C VAL A 119 16.03 4.50 26.88
#